data_AF-A0A536T4L9-F1
#
_entry.id   AF-A0A536T4L9-F1
#
_cell.length_a   1.000
_cell.length_b   1.000
_cell.length_c   1.000
_cell.angle_alpha   90.00
_cell.angle_beta   90.00
_cell.angle_gamma   90.00
#
_symmetry.space_group_name_H-M   'P 1'
#
loop_
_entity.id
_entity.type
_entity.pdbx_description
1 polymer ?
#
loop_
_entity_poly.entity_id
_entity_poly.type
_entity_poly.pdbx_seq_one_letter_code
_entity_poly.pdbx_strand_id
1 'polypeptide(L)'
;VGGFWLMYLLGYNMSIASAVGFIALGGVASEIGVVMLVYINQAITARTTEGKVSNQSELIEGIVEGAALRLRPIAMTVAVIIAGLLPIMWGSGTGSEVMRRIAAPMVGGMITAPLLSMFVIPAAYLLIRGPRARGKSAAAHSIEPTSA
;
A
#
# COMPACT_ATOMS: atom_id res chain seq x y z
N VAL A 1 -1.59 12.84 -1.36
CA VAL A 1 -0.48 13.84 -1.25
C VAL A 1 0.10 14.17 -2.61
N GLY A 2 0.62 13.22 -3.38
CA GLY A 2 1.26 13.51 -4.68
C GLY A 2 0.35 14.19 -5.70
N GLY A 3 -0.95 13.85 -5.72
CA GLY A 3 -1.92 14.55 -6.58
C GLY A 3 -2.06 16.05 -6.28
N PHE A 4 -2.01 16.44 -5.00
CA PHE A 4 -2.02 17.86 -4.61
C PHE A 4 -0.72 18.55 -5.03
N TRP A 5 0.42 17.90 -4.83
CA TRP A 5 1.71 18.44 -5.27
C TRP A 5 1.78 18.65 -6.77
N LEU A 6 1.31 17.68 -7.57
CA LEU A 6 1.34 17.82 -9.03
C LEU A 6 0.38 18.91 -9.51
N MET A 7 -0.82 19.01 -8.93
CA MET A 7 -1.75 20.11 -9.21
C MET A 7 -1.14 21.47 -8.90
N TYR A 8 -0.46 21.60 -7.75
CA TYR A 8 0.22 22.83 -7.36
C TYR A 8 1.35 23.19 -8.33
N LEU A 9 2.22 22.23 -8.69
CA LEU A 9 3.32 22.43 -9.63
C LEU A 9 2.84 22.84 -11.03
N LEU A 10 1.68 22.34 -11.45
CA LEU A 10 1.07 22.68 -12.74
C LEU A 10 0.20 23.95 -12.69
N GLY A 11 0.06 24.59 -11.53
CA GLY A 11 -0.78 25.78 -11.35
C GLY A 11 -2.28 25.51 -11.54
N TYR A 12 -2.73 24.27 -11.33
CA TYR A 12 -4.14 23.90 -11.46
C TYR A 12 -4.91 24.19 -10.17
N ASN A 13 -6.00 24.94 -10.31
CA ASN A 13 -6.92 25.20 -9.21
C ASN A 13 -7.78 23.97 -8.87
N MET A 14 -8.23 23.91 -7.61
CA MET A 14 -9.20 22.89 -7.20
C MET A 14 -10.54 23.14 -7.91
N SER A 15 -11.08 22.10 -8.52
CA SER A 15 -12.33 22.13 -9.29
C SER A 15 -13.07 20.80 -9.19
N ILE A 16 -14.30 20.74 -9.71
CA ILE A 16 -15.08 19.49 -9.78
C ILE A 16 -14.32 18.44 -10.60
N ALA A 17 -13.68 18.86 -11.70
CA ALA A 17 -12.84 18.01 -12.53
C ALA A 17 -11.71 17.34 -11.74
N SER A 18 -10.95 18.11 -10.96
CA SER A 18 -9.89 17.56 -10.13
C SER A 18 -10.42 16.73 -8.95
N ALA A 19 -11.59 17.07 -8.40
CA ALA A 19 -12.24 16.26 -7.38
C ALA A 19 -12.56 14.85 -7.88
N VAL A 20 -13.09 14.71 -9.11
CA VAL A 20 -13.30 13.41 -9.77
C VAL A 20 -11.97 12.65 -9.91
N GLY A 21 -10.90 13.34 -10.31
CA GLY A 21 -9.56 12.75 -10.38
C GLY A 21 -9.05 12.21 -9.04
N PHE A 22 -9.30 12.92 -7.94
CA PHE A 22 -8.96 12.45 -6.59
C PHE A 22 -9.81 11.26 -6.13
N ILE A 23 -11.09 11.21 -6.50
CA ILE A 23 -11.96 10.06 -6.21
C ILE A 23 -11.44 8.82 -6.94
N ALA A 24 -11.13 8.94 -8.23
CA ALA A 24 -10.55 7.85 -9.01
C ALA A 24 -9.21 7.38 -8.42
N LEU A 25 -8.33 8.33 -8.03
CA LEU A 25 -7.09 8.02 -7.33
C LEU A 25 -7.34 7.27 -6.00
N GLY A 26 -8.36 7.66 -5.23
CA GLY A 26 -8.72 7.00 -3.98
C GLY A 26 -9.07 5.52 -4.20
N GLY A 27 -9.80 5.21 -5.27
CA GLY A 27 -10.12 3.83 -5.66
C GLY A 27 -8.85 3.02 -5.97
N VAL A 28 -7.97 3.55 -6.81
CA VAL A 28 -6.70 2.87 -7.17
C VAL A 28 -5.78 2.72 -5.96
N ALA A 29 -5.72 3.72 -5.08
CA ALA A 29 -4.94 3.64 -3.84
C ALA A 29 -5.49 2.57 -2.88
N SER A 30 -6.82 2.45 -2.77
CA SER A 30 -7.49 1.40 -2.00
C SER A 30 -7.17 0.02 -2.56
N GLU A 31 -7.23 -0.14 -3.89
CA GLU A 31 -6.84 -1.37 -4.57
C GLU A 31 -5.41 -1.79 -4.17
N ILE A 32 -4.42 -0.91 -4.36
CA ILE A 32 -3.00 -1.17 -4.04
C ILE A 32 -2.82 -1.56 -2.56
N GLY A 33 -3.53 -0.88 -1.64
CA GLY A 33 -3.47 -1.16 -0.22
C GLY A 33 -4.01 -2.56 0.15
N VAL A 34 -5.19 -2.91 -0.35
CA VAL A 34 -5.81 -4.23 -0.11
C VAL A 34 -4.95 -5.34 -0.70
N VAL A 35 -4.48 -5.15 -1.92
CA VAL A 35 -3.60 -6.03 -2.69
C VAL A 35 -2.29 -6.34 -1.93
N MET A 36 -1.69 -5.34 -1.29
CA MET A 36 -0.52 -5.49 -0.41
C MET A 36 -0.86 -6.31 0.84
N LEU A 37 -1.95 -5.96 1.53
CA LEU A 37 -2.39 -6.65 2.75
C LEU A 37 -2.65 -8.14 2.51
N VAL A 38 -3.31 -8.48 1.40
CA VAL A 38 -3.59 -9.88 1.01
C VAL A 38 -2.28 -10.65 0.85
N TYR A 39 -1.26 -10.07 0.23
CA TYR A 39 0.02 -10.76 0.00
C TYR A 39 0.83 -10.94 1.28
N ILE A 40 0.88 -9.91 2.14
CA ILE A 40 1.45 -10.06 3.47
C ILE A 40 0.73 -11.17 4.22
N ASN A 41 -0.60 -11.21 4.18
CA ASN A 41 -1.37 -12.24 4.86
C ASN A 41 -1.10 -13.65 4.29
N GLN A 42 -1.02 -13.79 2.97
CA GLN A 42 -0.67 -15.06 2.31
C GLN A 42 0.73 -15.53 2.69
N ALA A 43 1.73 -14.64 2.64
CA ALA A 43 3.12 -14.95 3.02
C ALA A 43 3.22 -15.39 4.49
N ILE A 44 2.56 -14.68 5.41
CA ILE A 44 2.56 -15.08 6.81
C ILE A 44 1.76 -16.37 7.02
N THR A 45 0.63 -16.56 6.35
CA THR A 45 -0.18 -17.78 6.51
C THR A 45 0.62 -19.01 6.07
N ALA A 46 1.30 -18.94 4.92
CA ALA A 46 2.18 -20.00 4.42
C ALA A 46 3.31 -20.31 5.41
N ARG A 47 4.02 -19.30 5.92
CA ARG A 47 5.05 -19.50 6.95
C ARG A 47 4.49 -20.04 8.26
N THR A 48 3.27 -19.64 8.65
CA THR A 48 2.62 -20.13 9.88
C THR A 48 2.27 -21.60 9.76
N THR A 49 1.76 -22.05 8.61
CA THR A 49 1.47 -23.48 8.37
C THR A 49 2.73 -24.36 8.37
N GLU A 50 3.88 -23.77 8.05
CA GLU A 50 5.20 -24.43 8.12
C GLU A 50 5.84 -24.37 9.52
N GLY A 51 5.19 -23.74 10.52
CA GLY A 51 5.73 -23.56 11.86
C GLY A 51 6.85 -22.51 11.96
N LYS A 52 7.06 -21.70 10.93
CA LYS A 52 8.16 -20.72 10.80
C LYS A 52 7.80 -19.31 11.30
N VAL A 53 6.75 -19.17 12.10
CA VAL A 53 6.32 -17.88 12.68
C VAL A 53 6.09 -18.07 14.17
N SER A 54 7.19 -18.11 14.91
CA SER A 54 7.23 -18.28 16.36
C SER A 54 7.67 -16.99 17.06
N ASN A 55 8.49 -16.17 16.41
CA ASN A 55 9.11 -14.99 16.99
C ASN A 55 8.85 -13.71 16.19
N GLN A 56 9.04 -12.55 16.84
CA GLN A 56 8.85 -11.25 16.21
C GLN A 56 9.77 -11.03 15.00
N SER A 57 11.00 -11.57 15.03
CA SER A 57 11.95 -11.50 13.90
C SER A 57 11.39 -12.21 12.67
N GLU A 58 10.89 -13.43 12.84
CA GLU A 58 10.33 -14.25 11.75
C GLU A 58 9.06 -13.63 11.16
N LEU A 59 8.26 -12.95 11.99
CA LEU A 59 7.11 -12.18 11.53
C LEU A 59 7.55 -11.00 10.63
N ILE A 60 8.59 -10.27 11.02
CA ILE A 60 9.12 -9.16 10.22
C ILE A 60 9.65 -9.68 8.88
N GLU A 61 10.40 -10.78 8.89
CA GLU A 61 10.90 -11.40 7.65
C GLU A 61 9.77 -11.80 6.70
N GLY A 62 8.72 -12.43 7.21
CA GLY A 62 7.57 -12.81 6.38
C GLY A 62 6.79 -11.60 5.84
N ILE A 63 6.72 -10.50 6.59
CA ILE A 63 6.14 -9.24 6.10
C ILE A 63 7.00 -8.66 4.97
N VAL A 64 8.32 -8.63 5.13
CA VAL A 64 9.26 -8.11 4.13
C VAL A 64 9.21 -8.96 2.86
N GLU A 65 9.19 -10.28 2.98
CA GLU A 65 9.05 -11.20 1.85
C GLU A 65 7.72 -10.96 1.11
N GLY A 66 6.61 -10.91 1.83
CA GLY A 66 5.29 -10.63 1.25
C GLY A 66 5.22 -9.27 0.54
N ALA A 67 5.85 -8.25 1.10
CA ALA A 67 5.92 -6.92 0.50
C ALA A 67 6.82 -6.88 -0.75
N ALA A 68 7.95 -7.60 -0.73
CA ALA A 68 8.89 -7.66 -1.86
C ALA A 68 8.27 -8.33 -3.10
N LEU A 69 7.45 -9.37 -2.90
CA LEU A 69 6.72 -10.04 -3.98
C LEU A 69 5.76 -9.10 -4.74
N ARG A 70 5.33 -7.99 -4.11
CA ARG A 70 4.42 -7.02 -4.70
C ARG A 70 5.08 -5.90 -5.49
N LEU A 71 6.41 -5.73 -5.40
CA LEU A 71 7.11 -4.63 -6.09
C LEU A 71 6.89 -4.66 -7.61
N ARG A 72 7.01 -5.84 -8.24
CA ARG A 72 6.81 -6.01 -9.68
C ARG A 72 5.35 -5.73 -10.10
N PRO A 73 4.32 -6.36 -9.49
CA PRO A 73 2.92 -6.03 -9.78
C PRO A 73 2.57 -4.55 -9.59
N ILE A 74 3.00 -3.93 -8.49
CA ILE A 74 2.71 -2.51 -8.23
C ILE A 74 3.35 -1.62 -9.28
N ALA A 75 4.62 -1.87 -9.62
CA ALA A 75 5.31 -1.12 -10.66
C ALA A 75 4.62 -1.25 -12.03
N MET A 76 4.11 -2.44 -12.36
CA MET A 76 3.34 -2.66 -13.60
C MET A 76 2.10 -1.77 -13.66
N THR A 77 1.27 -1.77 -12.62
CA THR A 77 0.04 -0.96 -12.58
C THR A 77 0.36 0.53 -12.63
N VAL A 78 1.38 0.97 -11.87
CA VAL A 78 1.84 2.36 -11.87
C VAL A 78 2.29 2.79 -13.27
N ALA A 79 3.10 1.97 -13.94
CA ALA A 79 3.60 2.25 -15.27
C ALA A 79 2.45 2.38 -16.29
N VAL A 80 1.49 1.44 -16.27
CA VAL A 80 0.34 1.46 -17.18
C VAL A 80 -0.52 2.70 -16.97
N ILE A 81 -0.84 3.06 -15.73
CA ILE A 81 -1.67 4.24 -15.45
C ILE A 81 -0.94 5.52 -15.85
N ILE A 82 0.33 5.67 -15.50
CA ILE A 82 1.10 6.86 -15.89
C ILE A 82 1.22 6.95 -17.41
N ALA A 83 1.56 5.86 -18.09
CA ALA A 83 1.69 5.83 -19.55
C ALA A 83 0.37 6.14 -20.26
N GLY A 84 -0.77 5.64 -19.75
CA GLY A 84 -2.09 5.91 -20.32
C GLY A 84 -2.58 7.34 -20.09
N LEU A 85 -2.17 7.98 -19.00
CA LEU A 85 -2.56 9.36 -18.67
C LEU A 85 -1.60 10.40 -19.25
N LEU A 86 -0.37 10.01 -19.60
CA LEU A 86 0.65 10.90 -20.14
C LEU A 86 0.20 11.69 -21.38
N PRO A 87 -0.45 11.08 -22.39
CA PRO A 87 -0.91 11.80 -23.58
C PRO A 87 -2.02 12.81 -23.25
N ILE A 88 -2.89 12.49 -22.29
CA ILE A 88 -3.94 13.41 -21.82
C ILE A 88 -3.31 14.65 -21.19
N MET A 89 -2.20 14.48 -20.48
CA MET A 89 -1.47 15.57 -19.84
C MET A 89 -0.77 16.52 -20.82
N TRP A 90 -0.47 16.08 -22.05
CA TRP A 90 0.14 16.92 -23.09
C TRP A 90 -0.80 17.31 -24.23
N GLY A 91 -1.99 16.71 -24.30
CA GLY A 91 -2.96 17.01 -25.33
C GLY A 91 -3.36 18.49 -25.35
N SER A 92 -3.37 19.07 -26.55
CA SER A 92 -3.89 20.40 -26.84
C SER A 92 -5.14 20.28 -27.71
N GLY A 93 -6.19 21.03 -27.39
CA GLY A 93 -7.45 21.03 -28.14
C GLY A 93 -8.66 21.26 -27.25
N THR A 94 -9.85 21.31 -27.87
CA THR A 94 -11.12 21.51 -27.17
C THR A 94 -11.32 20.44 -26.09
N GLY A 95 -11.64 20.85 -24.86
CA GLY A 95 -11.86 19.95 -23.73
C GLY A 95 -10.59 19.44 -23.01
N SER A 96 -9.40 19.68 -23.57
CA SER A 96 -8.14 19.27 -22.95
C SER A 96 -7.93 19.86 -21.55
N GLU A 97 -8.37 21.10 -21.33
CA GLU A 97 -8.25 21.77 -20.02
C GLU A 97 -8.97 21.01 -18.90
N VAL A 98 -10.17 20.49 -19.19
CA VAL A 98 -10.95 19.69 -18.22
C VAL A 98 -10.27 18.35 -17.98
N MET A 99 -9.86 17.67 -19.07
CA MET A 99 -9.23 16.35 -18.98
C MET A 99 -7.89 16.38 -18.23
N ARG A 100 -7.07 17.41 -18.43
CA ARG A 100 -5.80 17.60 -17.70
C ARG A 100 -6.03 17.78 -16.19
N ARG A 101 -7.10 18.49 -15.81
CA ARG A 101 -7.48 18.68 -14.40
C ARG A 101 -8.00 17.39 -13.76
N ILE A 102 -8.65 16.51 -14.53
CA ILE A 102 -9.05 15.16 -14.06
C ILE A 102 -7.82 14.24 -13.90
N ALA A 103 -6.91 14.25 -14.88
CA ALA A 103 -5.77 13.34 -14.92
C ALA A 103 -4.64 13.72 -13.94
N ALA A 104 -4.40 15.01 -13.69
CA ALA A 104 -3.29 15.47 -12.87
C ALA A 104 -3.27 14.88 -11.44
N PRO A 105 -4.38 14.88 -10.68
CA PRO A 105 -4.40 14.22 -9.37
C PRO A 105 -4.00 12.75 -9.43
N MET A 106 -4.46 12.01 -10.46
CA MET A 106 -4.15 10.60 -10.64
C MET A 106 -2.66 10.40 -10.90
N VAL A 107 -2.07 11.12 -11.86
CA VAL A 107 -0.64 10.99 -12.19
C VAL A 107 0.25 11.28 -10.97
N GLY A 108 0.00 12.39 -10.27
CA GLY A 108 0.78 12.73 -9.07
C GLY A 108 0.55 11.73 -7.95
N GLY A 109 -0.68 11.25 -7.79
CA GLY A 109 -1.06 10.25 -6.81
C GLY A 109 -0.37 8.90 -7.03
N MET A 110 -0.28 8.45 -8.28
CA MET A 110 0.33 7.16 -8.64
C MET A 110 1.82 7.06 -8.33
N ILE A 111 2.51 8.19 -8.15
CA ILE A 111 3.89 8.19 -7.66
C ILE A 111 3.91 7.97 -6.15
N THR A 112 3.16 8.80 -5.41
CA THR A 112 3.24 8.80 -3.95
C THR A 112 2.47 7.67 -3.26
N ALA A 113 1.31 7.26 -3.80
CA ALA A 113 0.43 6.30 -3.15
C ALA A 113 1.07 4.92 -3.01
N PRO A 114 1.59 4.28 -4.08
CA PRO A 114 2.22 2.97 -3.94
C PRO A 114 3.51 3.02 -3.12
N LEU A 115 4.30 4.08 -3.24
CA LEU A 115 5.48 4.27 -2.39
C LEU A 115 5.09 4.30 -0.91
N LEU A 116 4.14 5.15 -0.53
CA LEU A 116 3.67 5.20 0.85
C LEU A 116 3.06 3.86 1.28
N SER A 117 2.23 3.22 0.45
CA SER A 117 1.62 1.93 0.78
C SER A 117 2.65 0.83 1.01
N MET A 118 3.76 0.81 0.26
CA MET A 118 4.84 -0.16 0.45
C MET A 118 5.55 -0.04 1.81
N PHE A 119 5.53 1.11 2.45
CA PHE A 119 6.11 1.29 3.79
C PHE A 119 5.07 1.25 4.89
N VAL A 120 3.95 1.96 4.69
CA VAL A 120 2.92 2.18 5.71
C VAL A 120 2.14 0.91 5.99
N ILE A 121 1.76 0.14 4.96
CA ILE A 121 0.94 -1.07 5.17
C ILE A 121 1.73 -2.16 5.93
N PRO A 122 2.99 -2.50 5.55
CA PRO A 122 3.82 -3.40 6.35
C PRO A 122 4.02 -2.96 7.80
N ALA A 123 4.31 -1.67 8.02
CA ALA A 123 4.52 -1.12 9.35
C ALA A 123 3.24 -1.19 10.20
N ALA A 124 2.10 -0.79 9.64
CA ALA A 124 0.80 -0.88 10.30
C ALA A 124 0.43 -2.34 10.62
N TYR A 125 0.71 -3.27 9.71
CA TYR A 125 0.49 -4.69 9.93
C TYR A 125 1.29 -5.23 11.12
N LEU A 126 2.59 -4.86 11.19
CA LEU A 126 3.45 -5.23 12.31
C LEU A 126 2.93 -4.68 13.65
N LEU A 127 2.48 -3.43 13.68
CA LEU A 127 1.94 -2.80 14.89
C LEU A 127 0.64 -3.47 15.37
N ILE A 128 -0.23 -3.88 14.44
CA ILE A 128 -1.50 -4.54 14.78
C ILE A 128 -1.27 -5.99 15.24
N ARG A 129 -0.30 -6.71 14.65
CA ARG A 129 -0.08 -8.14 14.91
C ARG A 129 0.97 -8.40 16.01
N GLY A 130 1.95 -7.50 16.20
CA GLY A 130 3.08 -7.62 17.12
C GLY A 130 2.78 -7.69 18.63
N PRO A 131 1.68 -7.12 19.19
CA PRO A 131 1.46 -7.16 20.63
C PRO A 131 0.86 -8.47 21.19
N ARG A 132 0.29 -9.35 20.35
CA ARG A 132 -0.44 -10.54 20.84
C ARG A 132 0.45 -11.73 21.24
N ALA A 133 1.72 -11.74 20.85
CA ALA A 133 2.66 -12.83 21.19
C ALA A 133 3.16 -12.81 22.64
N ARG A 134 2.97 -11.70 23.38
CA ARG A 134 3.46 -11.57 24.77
C ARG A 134 2.61 -12.30 25.83
N GLY A 135 1.38 -12.69 25.50
CA GLY A 135 0.43 -13.23 26.49
C GLY A 135 0.43 -14.75 26.71
N LYS A 136 1.05 -15.54 25.82
CA LYS A 136 0.97 -17.02 25.90
C LYS A 136 2.20 -17.70 26.50
N SER A 137 3.34 -17.02 26.59
CA SER A 137 4.56 -17.63 27.15
C SER A 137 4.66 -17.57 28.68
N ALA A 138 3.88 -16.71 29.35
CA ALA A 138 3.87 -16.61 30.81
C ALA A 138 2.99 -17.66 31.51
N ALA A 139 2.03 -18.28 30.80
CA ALA A 139 1.10 -19.27 31.37
C ALA A 139 1.62 -20.72 31.30
N ALA A 140 2.69 -20.98 30.55
CA ALA A 140 3.25 -22.33 30.37
C ALA A 140 4.41 -22.65 31.35
N HIS A 141 4.80 -21.70 32.22
CA HIS A 141 5.92 -21.87 33.15
C HIS A 141 5.48 -21.98 34.62
N SER A 142 4.18 -22.13 34.89
CA SER A 142 3.61 -22.22 36.23
C SER A 142 2.95 -23.57 36.53
N ILE A 143 3.18 -24.62 35.74
CA ILE A 143 2.72 -25.97 36.07
C ILE A 143 3.91 -26.94 36.01
N GLU A 144 4.33 -27.32 37.23
CA GLU A 144 5.28 -28.36 37.66
C GLU A 144 6.80 -28.08 37.58
N PRO A 145 7.57 -28.44 38.63
CA PRO A 145 7.42 -29.69 39.38
C PRO A 145 7.27 -29.52 40.91
N THR A 146 6.42 -30.34 41.53
CA THR A 146 6.69 -30.80 42.91
C THR A 146 6.49 -32.30 42.95
N SER A 147 7.63 -32.98 42.86
CA SER A 147 7.83 -34.35 43.28
C SER A 147 7.36 -34.57 44.73
N ALA A 148 6.48 -35.54 44.94
CA ALA A 148 6.48 -36.44 46.09
C ALA A 148 5.60 -37.65 45.78
#